data_AF-A0A942CR01-F1
#
_entry.id   AF-A0A942CR01-F1
#
_cell.length_a   1.000
_cell.length_b   1.000
_cell.length_c   1.000
_cell.angle_alpha   90.00
_cell.angle_beta   90.00
_cell.angle_gamma   90.00
#
_symmetry.space_group_name_H-M   'P 1'
#
loop_
_entity.id
_entity.type
_entity.pdbx_description
1 polymer ?
#
loop_
_entity_poly.entity_id
_entity_poly.type
_entity_poly.pdbx_seq_one_letter_code
_entity_poly.pdbx_strand_id
1 'polypeptide(L)'
;MNVETANSNPSNNAARCAHQFENGTRCRLPVLAADSAFCPRHARLGQNQPVEEDFREKLLKNSQDFQTAQGINFALGNLYDLVAQNRISTRRAAVLAYINSLLLRTLPAIDYDRQNKITDPRKTSALNDSFLGDLDPTKKPS
;
A
#
# COMPACT_ATOMS: atom_id res chain seq x y z
N MET A 1 60.15 35.91 5.28
CA MET A 1 59.95 34.45 5.14
C MET A 1 59.20 33.98 6.36
N ASN A 2 58.04 33.35 6.19
CA ASN A 2 57.56 32.16 6.92
C ASN A 2 56.08 31.98 6.58
N VAL A 3 55.83 30.99 5.72
CA VAL A 3 54.51 30.56 5.27
C VAL A 3 53.99 29.55 6.29
N GLU A 4 53.01 29.94 7.09
CA GLU A 4 52.24 29.01 7.91
C GLU A 4 51.28 28.27 6.99
N THR A 5 51.70 27.07 6.58
CA THR A 5 50.89 26.14 5.79
C THR A 5 49.91 25.45 6.74
N ALA A 6 48.68 25.95 6.76
CA ALA A 6 47.56 25.22 7.34
C ALA A 6 47.37 23.91 6.57
N ASN A 7 47.64 22.80 7.24
CA ASN A 7 47.60 21.46 6.70
C ASN A 7 46.14 21.00 6.51
N SER A 8 45.48 21.45 5.45
CA SER A 8 44.14 21.00 5.07
C SER A 8 44.23 19.65 4.36
N ASN A 9 44.17 18.56 5.14
CA ASN A 9 44.00 17.20 4.62
C ASN A 9 42.70 17.13 3.79
N PRO A 10 42.75 16.87 2.46
CA PRO A 10 41.55 16.84 1.62
C PRO A 10 40.82 15.48 1.65
N SER A 11 41.09 14.62 2.63
CA SER A 11 40.80 13.18 2.55
C SER A 11 39.67 12.68 3.46
N ASN A 12 38.75 13.54 3.94
CA ASN A 12 37.70 13.09 4.87
C ASN A 12 36.26 13.47 4.53
N ASN A 13 36.00 14.04 3.34
CA ASN A 13 34.67 14.52 2.98
C ASN A 13 34.04 13.77 1.81
N ALA A 14 34.39 12.49 1.61
CA ALA A 14 33.57 11.63 0.76
C ALA A 14 32.20 11.46 1.44
N ALA A 15 31.19 12.17 0.93
CA ALA A 15 29.83 12.08 1.44
C ALA A 15 29.44 10.61 1.56
N ARG A 16 29.02 10.18 2.75
CA ARG A 16 28.63 8.78 2.99
C ARG A 16 27.25 8.54 2.45
N CYS A 17 27.04 7.35 1.91
CA CYS A 17 25.73 6.89 1.47
C CYS A 17 24.66 7.13 2.56
N ALA A 18 23.53 7.72 2.17
CA ALA A 18 22.40 8.01 3.06
C ALA A 18 21.58 6.76 3.44
N HIS A 19 21.83 5.61 2.82
CA HIS A 19 21.10 4.37 3.11
C HIS A 19 21.32 3.89 4.55
N GLN A 20 20.22 3.56 5.22
CA GLN A 20 20.20 2.93 6.54
C GLN A 20 19.65 1.51 6.40
N PHE A 21 20.33 0.57 7.04
CA PHE A 21 19.86 -0.80 7.16
C PHE A 21 18.76 -0.89 8.23
N GLU A 22 17.95 -1.96 8.21
CA GLU A 22 16.85 -2.17 9.17
C GLU A 22 17.30 -2.17 10.64
N ASN A 23 18.58 -2.48 10.89
CA ASN A 23 19.21 -2.41 12.21
C ASN A 23 19.67 -0.99 12.61
N GLY A 24 19.28 0.05 11.86
CA GLY A 24 19.62 1.45 12.10
C GLY A 24 21.06 1.82 11.73
N THR A 25 21.87 0.88 11.27
CA THR A 25 23.25 1.19 10.85
C THR A 25 23.26 1.88 9.49
N ARG A 26 24.07 2.93 9.35
CA ARG A 26 24.25 3.63 8.09
C ARG A 26 25.31 2.95 7.23
N CYS A 27 25.05 2.86 5.93
CA CYS A 27 26.02 2.36 4.96
C CYS A 27 27.30 3.21 5.00
N ARG A 28 28.47 2.53 5.06
CA ARG A 28 29.78 3.17 5.17
C ARG A 28 30.44 3.47 3.82
N LEU A 29 29.83 3.03 2.72
CA LEU A 29 30.36 3.25 1.37
C LEU A 29 30.28 4.73 0.98
N PRO A 30 31.31 5.26 0.28
CA PRO A 30 31.29 6.62 -0.21
C PRO A 30 30.29 6.77 -1.38
N VAL A 31 29.74 7.96 -1.49
CA VAL A 31 29.06 8.45 -2.69
C VAL A 31 30.14 8.80 -3.73
N LEU A 32 29.97 8.31 -4.97
CA LEU A 32 30.91 8.60 -6.07
C LEU A 32 30.52 9.83 -6.90
N ALA A 33 29.24 10.19 -6.93
CA ALA A 33 28.71 11.28 -7.74
C ALA A 33 28.16 12.38 -6.84
N ALA A 34 28.58 13.63 -7.05
CA ALA A 34 28.25 14.76 -6.17
C ALA A 34 26.73 15.08 -6.13
N ASP A 35 25.99 14.62 -7.12
CA ASP A 35 24.54 14.74 -7.28
C ASP A 35 23.75 13.59 -6.63
N SER A 36 24.42 12.54 -6.14
CA SER A 36 23.78 11.38 -5.55
C SER A 36 23.89 11.37 -4.03
N ALA A 37 22.80 11.03 -3.33
CA ALA A 37 22.84 10.79 -1.89
C ALA A 37 23.30 9.35 -1.54
N PHE A 38 23.48 8.47 -2.53
CA PHE A 38 23.67 7.03 -2.34
C PHE A 38 24.97 6.54 -3.00
N CYS A 39 25.58 5.50 -2.41
CA CYS A 39 26.71 4.81 -3.05
C CYS A 39 26.23 4.03 -4.28
N PRO A 40 27.10 3.65 -5.23
CA PRO A 40 26.69 2.97 -6.47
C PRO A 40 25.83 1.72 -6.27
N ARG A 41 26.05 0.99 -5.17
CA ARG A 41 25.24 -0.18 -4.80
C ARG A 41 23.80 0.21 -4.42
N HIS A 42 23.64 1.23 -3.59
CA HIS A 42 22.31 1.66 -3.12
C HIS A 42 21.63 2.66 -4.05
N ALA A 43 22.37 3.36 -4.91
CA ALA A 43 21.81 4.14 -6.00
C ALA A 43 21.05 3.20 -6.97
N ARG A 44 21.65 2.06 -7.32
CA ARG A 44 20.97 1.00 -8.10
C ARG A 44 19.80 0.37 -7.34
N LEU A 45 19.93 0.18 -6.03
CA LEU A 45 18.87 -0.41 -5.22
C LEU A 45 17.65 0.51 -5.09
N GLY A 46 17.88 1.82 -4.89
CA GLY A 46 16.82 2.84 -4.83
C GLY A 46 16.16 3.11 -6.18
N GLN A 47 16.90 2.99 -7.29
CA GLN A 47 16.33 3.02 -8.65
C GLN A 47 15.48 1.78 -8.96
N ASN A 48 15.82 0.64 -8.36
CA ASN A 48 15.09 -0.62 -8.50
C ASN A 48 14.01 -0.79 -7.44
N GLN A 49 13.78 0.19 -6.57
CA GLN A 49 12.64 0.16 -5.67
C GLN A 49 11.44 0.57 -6.53
N PRO A 50 10.58 -0.38 -6.92
CA PRO A 50 9.42 -0.02 -7.73
C PRO A 50 8.65 1.02 -6.92
N VAL A 51 8.36 2.16 -7.55
CA VAL A 51 7.33 3.06 -7.05
C VAL A 51 6.14 2.15 -6.74
N GLU A 52 5.75 2.06 -5.46
CA GLU A 52 4.66 1.18 -5.07
C GLU A 52 3.39 1.71 -5.72
N GLU A 53 3.08 1.16 -6.88
CA GLU A 53 1.88 1.53 -7.62
C GLU A 53 0.67 1.09 -6.79
N ASP A 54 -0.28 2.01 -6.65
CA ASP A 54 -1.51 1.74 -5.91
C ASP A 54 -2.43 0.84 -6.74
N PHE A 55 -2.43 -0.45 -6.43
CA PHE A 55 -3.29 -1.45 -7.07
C PHE A 55 -4.66 -1.58 -6.41
N ARG A 56 -5.00 -0.74 -5.42
CA ARG A 56 -6.22 -0.88 -4.63
C ARG A 56 -7.47 -0.92 -5.49
N GLU A 57 -7.65 0.03 -6.39
CA GLU A 57 -8.85 0.09 -7.25
C GLU A 57 -8.99 -1.18 -8.12
N LYS A 58 -7.87 -1.60 -8.74
CA LYS A 58 -7.86 -2.79 -9.61
C LYS A 58 -8.14 -4.08 -8.83
N LEU A 59 -7.61 -4.21 -7.61
CA LEU A 59 -7.85 -5.37 -6.75
C LEU A 59 -9.30 -5.42 -6.24
N LEU A 60 -9.87 -4.28 -5.85
CA LEU A 60 -11.21 -4.19 -5.28
C LEU A 60 -12.33 -4.22 -6.32
N LYS A 61 -12.01 -4.10 -7.61
CA LYS A 61 -12.99 -4.13 -8.69
C LYS A 61 -13.84 -5.41 -8.62
N ASN A 62 -15.16 -5.23 -8.48
CA ASN A 62 -16.16 -6.30 -8.36
C ASN A 62 -15.98 -7.24 -7.14
N SER A 63 -15.22 -6.82 -6.13
CA SER A 63 -14.95 -7.63 -4.93
C SER A 63 -16.14 -7.74 -3.97
N GLN A 64 -17.21 -6.94 -4.18
CA GLN A 64 -18.43 -6.92 -3.35
C GLN A 64 -18.10 -6.77 -1.85
N ASP A 65 -17.13 -5.92 -1.53
CA ASP A 65 -16.62 -5.70 -0.17
C ASP A 65 -16.24 -6.99 0.57
N PHE A 66 -15.85 -8.02 -0.19
CA PHE A 66 -15.52 -9.36 0.29
C PHE A 66 -16.63 -10.04 1.09
N GLN A 67 -17.89 -9.63 0.88
CA GLN A 67 -19.06 -10.17 1.59
C GLN A 67 -19.58 -11.48 0.99
N THR A 68 -19.00 -11.91 -0.14
CA THR A 68 -19.39 -13.14 -0.85
C THR A 68 -18.17 -13.90 -1.34
N ALA A 69 -18.31 -15.22 -1.47
CA ALA A 69 -17.26 -16.06 -2.06
C ALA A 69 -16.94 -15.64 -3.50
N GLN A 70 -17.96 -15.20 -4.26
CA GLN A 70 -17.80 -14.70 -5.62
C GLN A 70 -16.99 -13.39 -5.65
N GLY A 71 -17.25 -12.47 -4.74
CA GLY A 71 -16.50 -11.22 -4.61
C GLY A 71 -15.03 -11.46 -4.28
N ILE A 72 -14.75 -12.38 -3.36
CA ILE A 72 -13.38 -12.81 -3.04
C ILE A 72 -12.70 -13.46 -4.25
N ASN A 73 -13.42 -14.30 -5.00
CA ASN A 73 -12.90 -14.92 -6.21
C ASN A 73 -12.51 -13.87 -7.28
N PHE A 74 -13.32 -12.83 -7.48
CA PHE A 74 -12.97 -11.73 -8.38
C PHE A 74 -11.70 -11.00 -7.94
N ALA A 75 -11.55 -10.72 -6.64
CA ALA A 75 -10.34 -10.08 -6.11
C ALA A 75 -9.08 -10.95 -6.32
N LEU A 76 -9.20 -12.27 -6.13
CA LEU A 76 -8.13 -13.23 -6.43
C LEU A 76 -7.80 -13.28 -7.93
N GLY A 77 -8.78 -13.21 -8.81
CA GLY A 77 -8.56 -13.09 -10.26
C GLY A 77 -7.81 -11.82 -10.64
N ASN A 78 -8.21 -10.67 -10.09
CA ASN A 78 -7.51 -9.40 -10.30
C ASN A 78 -6.06 -9.45 -9.78
N LEU A 79 -5.83 -10.13 -8.65
CA LEU A 79 -4.50 -10.35 -8.10
C LEU A 79 -3.66 -11.24 -9.01
N TYR A 80 -4.25 -12.31 -9.55
CA TYR A 80 -3.59 -13.19 -10.51
C TYR A 80 -3.10 -12.40 -11.73
N ASP A 81 -3.94 -11.54 -12.31
CA ASP A 81 -3.55 -10.70 -13.44
C ASP A 81 -2.36 -9.79 -13.12
N LEU A 82 -2.33 -9.22 -11.91
CA LEU A 82 -1.21 -8.37 -11.47
C LEU A 82 0.10 -9.15 -11.30
N VAL A 83 0.02 -10.38 -10.79
CA VAL A 83 1.18 -11.27 -10.66
C VAL A 83 1.66 -11.70 -12.04
N ALA A 84 0.77 -12.10 -12.94
CA ALA A 84 1.09 -12.49 -14.30
C ALA A 84 1.75 -11.36 -15.10
N GLN A 85 1.37 -10.11 -14.82
CA GLN A 85 1.97 -8.90 -15.41
C GLN A 85 3.28 -8.47 -14.75
N ASN A 86 3.78 -9.20 -13.72
CA ASN A 86 4.94 -8.82 -12.90
C ASN A 86 4.81 -7.42 -12.27
N ARG A 87 3.59 -6.92 -12.06
CA ARG A 87 3.34 -5.60 -11.47
C ARG A 87 3.34 -5.62 -9.95
N ILE A 88 3.11 -6.77 -9.35
CA ILE A 88 3.13 -6.98 -7.89
C ILE A 88 4.15 -8.06 -7.54
N SER A 89 4.86 -7.88 -6.43
CA SER A 89 5.82 -8.89 -5.96
C SER A 89 5.11 -10.15 -5.47
N THR A 90 5.74 -11.31 -5.69
CA THR A 90 5.20 -12.61 -5.25
C THR A 90 4.92 -12.64 -3.74
N ARG A 91 5.79 -11.99 -2.94
CA ARG A 91 5.60 -11.88 -1.48
C ARG A 91 4.32 -11.11 -1.14
N ARG A 92 4.09 -9.95 -1.76
CA ARG A 92 2.88 -9.14 -1.54
C ARG A 92 1.63 -9.90 -2.00
N ALA A 93 1.71 -10.59 -3.14
CA ALA A 93 0.62 -11.41 -3.63
C ALA A 93 0.28 -12.58 -2.71
N ALA A 94 1.28 -13.29 -2.17
CA ALA A 94 1.06 -14.38 -1.22
C ALA A 94 0.32 -13.90 0.04
N VAL A 95 0.70 -12.73 0.58
CA VAL A 95 0.00 -12.12 1.73
C VAL A 95 -1.45 -11.78 1.39
N LEU A 96 -1.70 -11.16 0.23
CA LEU A 96 -3.06 -10.83 -0.21
C LEU A 96 -3.92 -12.07 -0.43
N ALA A 97 -3.37 -13.13 -1.03
CA ALA A 97 -4.06 -14.40 -1.20
C ALA A 97 -4.39 -15.06 0.14
N TYR A 98 -3.47 -15.00 1.11
CA TYR A 98 -3.73 -15.47 2.47
C TYR A 98 -4.85 -14.69 3.16
N ILE A 99 -4.87 -13.35 3.05
CA ILE A 99 -5.96 -12.52 3.57
C ILE A 99 -7.30 -12.94 2.96
N ASN A 100 -7.37 -13.14 1.64
CA ASN A 100 -8.60 -13.65 0.99
C ASN A 100 -9.03 -15.02 1.54
N SER A 101 -8.09 -15.91 1.83
CA SER A 101 -8.38 -17.21 2.45
C SER A 101 -8.94 -17.07 3.88
N LEU A 102 -8.51 -16.06 4.64
CA LEU A 102 -9.08 -15.74 5.95
C LEU A 102 -10.50 -15.19 5.81
N LEU A 103 -10.74 -14.29 4.84
CA LEU A 103 -12.07 -13.72 4.57
C LEU A 103 -13.08 -14.81 4.15
N LEU A 104 -12.67 -15.80 3.37
CA LEU A 104 -13.54 -16.93 3.01
C LEU A 104 -14.02 -17.70 4.25
N ARG A 105 -13.18 -17.84 5.28
CA ARG A 105 -13.52 -18.55 6.51
C ARG A 105 -14.53 -17.78 7.37
N THR A 106 -14.64 -16.47 7.20
CA THR A 106 -15.62 -15.65 7.92
C THR A 106 -17.01 -15.65 7.28
N LEU A 107 -17.13 -16.06 6.01
CA LEU A 107 -18.41 -16.03 5.28
C LEU A 107 -19.54 -16.81 5.98
N PRO A 108 -19.33 -18.04 6.51
CA PRO A 108 -20.41 -18.75 7.21
C PRO A 108 -20.89 -18.03 8.47
N ALA A 109 -19.99 -17.35 9.19
CA ALA A 109 -20.36 -16.55 10.35
C ALA A 109 -21.16 -15.31 9.93
N ILE A 110 -20.75 -14.63 8.84
CA ILE A 110 -21.49 -13.50 8.27
C ILE A 110 -22.89 -13.94 7.79
N ASP A 111 -23.00 -15.11 7.16
CA ASP A 111 -24.28 -15.66 6.72
C ASP A 111 -25.18 -16.02 7.91
N TYR A 112 -24.61 -16.57 8.99
CA TYR A 112 -25.31 -16.80 10.25
C TYR A 112 -25.80 -15.48 10.86
N ASP A 113 -24.94 -14.46 10.96
CA ASP A 113 -25.31 -13.14 11.47
C ASP A 113 -26.46 -12.53 10.66
N ARG A 114 -26.40 -12.64 9.33
CA ARG A 114 -27.45 -12.16 8.42
C ARG A 114 -28.77 -12.90 8.64
N GLN A 115 -28.75 -14.22 8.77
CA GLN A 115 -29.95 -15.03 9.04
C GLN A 115 -30.59 -14.65 10.37
N ASN A 116 -29.78 -14.36 11.38
CA ASN A 116 -30.22 -13.96 12.72
C ASN A 116 -30.46 -12.44 12.86
N LYS A 117 -30.36 -11.67 11.77
CA LYS A 117 -30.51 -10.21 11.74
C LYS A 117 -29.58 -9.48 12.73
N ILE A 118 -28.42 -10.07 13.01
CA ILE A 118 -27.35 -9.43 13.77
C ILE A 118 -26.69 -8.45 12.81
N THR A 119 -27.08 -7.17 12.92
CA THR A 119 -26.52 -6.10 12.10
C THR A 119 -25.23 -5.57 12.72
N ASP A 120 -24.19 -5.45 11.89
CA ASP A 120 -23.02 -4.64 12.24
C ASP A 120 -23.49 -3.18 12.46
N PRO A 121 -23.29 -2.60 13.67
CA PRO A 121 -23.71 -1.24 13.98
C PRO A 121 -23.08 -0.19 13.04
N ARG A 122 -21.97 -0.52 12.34
CA ARG A 122 -21.31 0.36 11.38
C ARG A 122 -21.96 0.38 9.99
N LYS A 123 -22.79 -0.61 9.66
CA LYS A 123 -23.45 -0.72 8.34
C LYS A 123 -24.77 0.04 8.29
N THR A 124 -25.44 0.20 9.44
CA THR A 124 -26.74 0.87 9.56
C THR A 124 -26.68 2.36 9.20
N SER A 125 -25.52 3.02 9.35
CA SER A 125 -25.36 4.44 8.99
C SER A 125 -25.21 4.70 7.49
N ALA A 126 -24.81 3.72 6.68
CA ALA A 126 -24.57 3.92 5.25
C ALA A 126 -25.84 3.80 4.38
N LEU A 127 -26.90 3.17 4.87
CA LEU A 127 -28.20 3.10 4.16
C LEU A 127 -29.11 4.29 4.46
N ASN A 128 -28.85 5.02 5.56
CA ASN A 128 -29.68 6.15 5.97
C ASN A 128 -29.34 7.47 5.23
N ASP A 129 -28.13 7.60 4.69
CA ASP A 129 -27.73 8.80 3.94
C ASP A 129 -28.31 8.86 2.51
N SER A 130 -28.81 7.73 1.98
CA SER A 130 -29.48 7.68 0.66
C SER A 130 -30.99 7.91 0.69
N PHE A 131 -31.61 8.01 1.88
CA PHE A 131 -33.07 8.17 2.02
C PHE A 131 -33.49 9.55 2.55
N LEU A 132 -32.55 10.47 2.79
CA LEU A 132 -32.83 11.85 3.22
C LEU A 132 -32.67 12.86 2.08
N GLY A 133 -33.19 12.52 0.91
CA GLY A 133 -33.25 13.40 -0.25
C GLY A 133 -34.58 13.21 -0.96
N ASP A 134 -35.65 13.81 -0.39
CA ASP A 134 -36.86 14.29 -1.09
C ASP A 134 -37.98 14.54 -0.08
N LEU A 135 -37.87 15.64 0.66
CA LEU A 135 -39.04 16.34 1.18
C LEU A 135 -38.94 17.80 0.73
N ASP A 136 -39.40 18.06 -0.50
CA ASP A 136 -39.64 19.41 -1.02
C ASP A 136 -40.83 20.03 -0.25
N PRO A 137 -40.64 21.13 0.52
CA PRO A 137 -41.70 21.72 1.32
C PRO A 137 -42.67 22.62 0.53
N THR A 138 -42.66 22.64 -0.81
CA THR A 138 -43.45 23.62 -1.59
C THR A 138 -44.69 23.09 -2.31
N LYS A 139 -45.11 21.83 -2.13
CA LYS A 139 -46.36 21.34 -2.74
C LYS A 139 -47.57 21.44 -1.80
N LYS A 140 -48.22 22.60 -1.83
CA LYS A 140 -49.53 22.84 -1.19
C LYS A 140 -50.62 22.05 -1.94
N PRO A 141 -51.46 21.24 -1.28
CA PRO A 141 -52.62 20.62 -1.93
C PRO A 141 -53.74 21.65 -2.14
N SER A 142 -54.47 21.45 -3.25
CA SER A 142 -55.62 22.23 -3.70
C SER A 142 -56.80 22.16 -2.75
#